data_AF-A0A955U5N7-F1
#
_entry.id   AF-A0A955U5N7-F1
#
_cell.length_a   1.000
_cell.length_b   1.000
_cell.length_c   1.000
_cell.angle_alpha   90.00
_cell.angle_beta   90.00
_cell.angle_gamma   90.00
#
_symmetry.space_group_name_H-M   'P 1'
#
loop_
_entity.id
_entity.type
_entity.pdbx_description
1 polymer ?
#
loop_
_entity_poly.entity_id
_entity_poly.type
_entity_poly.pdbx_seq_one_letter_code
_entity_poly.pdbx_strand_id
1 'polypeptide(L)' 'MIEIVEDEELPTGARIKVIGVGGGGGNAVNTMISAGLTGVEFIAMNTDAQDLRRSLASKRFQLGQQLTKGLGAGANPEV' A
#
# COMPACT_ATOMS: atom_id res chain seq x y z
N MET A 1 -12.66 20.09 41.14
CA MET A 1 -13.11 19.31 39.98
C MET A 1 -11.84 18.84 39.29
N ILE A 2 -11.52 17.55 39.37
CA ILE A 2 -10.35 16.98 38.69
C ILE A 2 -10.85 16.50 37.33
N GLU A 3 -10.26 17.02 36.27
CA GLU A 3 -10.51 16.58 34.90
C GLU A 3 -9.62 15.35 34.66
N ILE A 4 -10.24 14.18 34.57
CA ILE A 4 -9.52 12.96 34.18
C ILE A 4 -9.31 13.08 32.68
N VAL A 5 -8.08 13.36 32.28
CA VAL A 5 -7.65 13.22 30.89
C VAL A 5 -7.54 11.71 30.66
N GLU A 6 -8.43 11.15 29.85
CA GLU A 6 -8.27 9.77 29.39
C GLU A 6 -6.95 9.68 28.62
N ASP A 7 -5.99 8.94 29.17
CA ASP A 7 -4.75 8.61 28.46
C ASP A 7 -5.19 7.83 27.21
N GLU A 8 -4.91 8.34 26.01
CA GLU A 8 -5.21 7.62 24.77
C GLU A 8 -4.45 6.30 24.80
N GLU A 9 -5.14 5.20 25.15
CA GLU A 9 -4.56 3.86 25.14
C GLU A 9 -4.01 3.59 23.74
N LEU A 10 -2.68 3.56 23.64
CA LEU A 10 -2.00 3.15 22.41
C LEU A 10 -2.55 1.78 22.03
N PRO A 11 -3.06 1.59 20.79
CA PRO A 11 -3.69 0.33 20.40
C PRO A 11 -2.73 -0.82 20.65
N THR A 12 -3.13 -1.73 21.54
CA THR A 12 -2.33 -2.83 22.09
C THR A 12 -2.11 -3.99 21.09
N GLY A 13 -2.51 -3.80 19.84
CA GLY A 13 -2.39 -4.79 18.76
C GLY A 13 -1.20 -4.58 17.82
N ALA A 14 -0.82 -5.65 17.12
CA ALA A 14 0.22 -5.59 16.09
C ALA A 14 -0.22 -4.68 14.93
N ARG A 15 0.66 -3.76 14.51
CA ARG A 15 0.43 -2.91 13.33
C ARG A 15 0.82 -3.68 12.07
N ILE A 16 -0.16 -4.27 11.39
CA ILE A 16 0.07 -5.08 10.19
C ILE A 16 -0.02 -4.21 8.93
N LYS A 17 0.97 -4.35 8.04
CA LYS A 17 0.99 -3.70 6.73
C LYS A 17 1.13 -4.74 5.63
N VAL A 18 0.33 -4.63 4.59
CA VAL A 18 0.38 -5.51 3.42
C VAL A 18 0.82 -4.68 2.22
N ILE A 19 1.94 -5.07 1.62
CA ILE A 19 2.57 -4.32 0.52
C ILE A 19 2.51 -5.17 -0.74
N GLY A 20 1.74 -4.70 -1.72
CA GLY A 20 1.69 -5.29 -3.06
C GLY A 20 2.69 -4.62 -3.98
N VAL A 21 3.66 -5.37 -4.50
CA VAL A 21 4.69 -4.87 -5.43
C VAL A 21 4.43 -5.35 -6.86
N GLY A 22 4.52 -4.44 -7.81
CA GLY A 22 4.28 -4.71 -9.24
C GLY A 22 2.81 -5.00 -9.55
N GLY A 23 2.53 -5.42 -10.80
CA GLY A 23 1.14 -5.65 -11.24
C GLY A 23 0.46 -6.84 -10.56
N GLY A 24 1.20 -7.94 -10.35
CA GLY A 24 0.69 -9.11 -9.63
C GLY A 24 0.38 -8.80 -8.16
N GLY A 25 1.31 -8.15 -7.47
CA GLY A 25 1.12 -7.75 -6.08
C GLY A 25 0.01 -6.72 -5.90
N GLY A 26 -0.08 -5.73 -6.79
CA GLY A 26 -1.17 -4.74 -6.81
C GLY A 26 -2.54 -5.39 -7.02
N ASN A 27 -2.66 -6.35 -7.94
CA ASN A 27 -3.89 -7.11 -8.14
C ASN A 27 -4.28 -7.91 -6.89
N ALA A 28 -3.33 -8.58 -6.24
CA ALA A 28 -3.59 -9.33 -5.01
C ALA A 28 -4.10 -8.41 -3.88
N VAL A 29 -3.46 -7.26 -3.69
CA VAL A 29 -3.90 -6.24 -2.72
C VAL A 29 -5.33 -5.77 -3.04
N ASN A 30 -5.64 -5.48 -4.30
CA ASN A 30 -7.00 -5.09 -4.69
C ASN A 30 -8.02 -6.19 -4.36
N THR A 31 -7.71 -7.46 -4.61
CA THR A 31 -8.57 -8.58 -4.24
C THR A 31 -8.80 -8.64 -2.73
N MET A 32 -7.76 -8.46 -1.91
CA MET A 32 -7.89 -8.44 -0.44
C MET A 32 -8.79 -7.29 0.04
N ILE A 33 -8.62 -6.10 -0.54
CA ILE A 33 -9.44 -4.92 -0.22
C ILE A 33 -10.90 -5.18 -0.63
N SER A 34 -11.14 -5.65 -1.87
CA SER A 34 -12.48 -5.94 -2.36
C SER A 34 -13.18 -7.07 -1.60
N ALA A 35 -12.42 -8.03 -1.05
CA ALA A 35 -12.93 -9.07 -0.17
C ALA A 35 -13.26 -8.57 1.25
N GLY A 36 -12.96 -7.32 1.57
CA GLY A 36 -13.27 -6.71 2.86
C GLY A 36 -12.30 -7.09 3.99
N LEU A 37 -11.05 -7.45 3.67
CA LEU A 37 -10.04 -7.71 4.71
C LEU A 37 -9.76 -6.43 5.50
N THR A 38 -9.94 -6.49 6.82
CA THR A 38 -9.75 -5.38 7.76
C THR A 38 -8.58 -5.64 8.71
N GLY A 39 -8.22 -4.62 9.51
CA GLY A 39 -7.13 -4.73 10.50
C GLY A 39 -5.72 -4.63 9.93
N VAL A 40 -5.58 -4.32 8.64
CA VAL A 40 -4.29 -4.14 7.97
C VAL A 40 -4.25 -2.84 7.17
N GLU A 41 -3.06 -2.26 7.07
CA GLU A 41 -2.81 -1.12 6.20
C GLU A 41 -2.33 -1.63 4.82
N PHE A 42 -3.11 -1.37 3.77
CA PHE A 42 -2.74 -1.75 2.41
C PHE A 42 -1.88 -0.67 1.73
N ILE A 43 -0.81 -1.12 1.10
CA ILE A 43 0.13 -0.29 0.36
C ILE A 43 0.36 -0.94 -1.01
N ALA A 44 0.27 -0.15 -2.08
CA ALA A 44 0.67 -0.59 -3.41
C ALA A 44 1.95 0.13 -3.87
N MET A 45 2.85 -0.61 -4.49
CA MET A 45 4.10 -0.08 -5.04
C MET A 45 4.29 -0.60 -6.46
N ASN A 46 4.51 0.28 -7.42
CA ASN A 46 4.75 -0.14 -8.80
C ASN A 46 5.61 0.89 -9.54
N THR A 47 6.42 0.45 -10.50
CA THR A 47 7.15 1.33 -11.43
C THR A 47 6.22 1.88 -12.51
N ASP A 48 5.14 1.16 -12.83
CA ASP A 48 4.10 1.59 -13.76
C ASP A 48 3.08 2.52 -13.07
N ALA A 49 3.02 3.77 -13.52
CA ALA A 49 2.12 4.78 -12.97
C ALA A 49 0.66 4.56 -13.36
N GLN A 50 0.40 3.93 -14.51
CA GLN A 50 -0.97 3.63 -14.96
C GLN A 50 -1.59 2.55 -14.08
N ASP A 51 -0.82 1.49 -13.80
CA ASP A 51 -1.29 0.40 -12.96
C ASP A 51 -1.46 0.86 -11.50
N LEU A 52 -0.54 1.66 -10.98
CA LEU A 52 -0.64 2.23 -9.64
C LEU A 52 -1.90 3.10 -9.46
N ARG A 53 -2.34 3.82 -10.50
CA ARG A 53 -3.59 4.61 -10.45
C ARG A 53 -4.84 3.75 -10.27
N ARG A 54 -4.81 2.48 -10.71
CA ARG A 54 -5.92 1.52 -10.60
C ARG A 54 -5.98 0.82 -9.24
N SER A 55 -4.94 0.97 -8.40
CA SER A 55 -4.89 0.38 -7.06
C SER A 55 -5.96 0.97 -6.13
N LEU A 56 -6.62 0.09 -5.37
CA LEU A 56 -7.57 0.41 -4.30
C LEU A 56 -6.88 0.71 -2.96
N ALA A 57 -5.59 0.40 -2.83
CA ALA A 57 -4.82 0.69 -1.63
C ALA A 57 -4.82 2.19 -1.27
N SER A 58 -4.96 2.50 0.01
CA SER A 58 -4.98 3.88 0.53
C SER A 58 -3.63 4.58 0.35
N LYS A 59 -2.53 3.84 0.41
CA LYS A 59 -1.18 4.33 0.14
C LYS A 59 -0.60 3.72 -1.13
N ARG A 60 -0.01 4.58 -1.96
CA ARG A 60 0.52 4.23 -3.28
C ARG A 60 1.88 4.89 -3.46
N PHE A 61 2.89 4.12 -3.86
CA PHE A 61 4.23 4.63 -4.11
C PHE A 61 4.70 4.24 -5.52
N GLN A 62 5.01 5.24 -6.33
CA GLN A 62 5.62 5.00 -7.62
C GLN A 62 7.12 4.76 -7.44
N LEU A 63 7.60 3.61 -7.89
CA LEU A 63 9.01 3.24 -7.85
C LEU A 63 9.75 3.77 -9.06
N GLY A 64 11.00 4.20 -8.86
CA GLY A 64 11.91 4.54 -9.96
C GLY A 64 11.38 5.62 -10.90
N GLN A 65 10.61 6.61 -10.41
CA GLN A 65 9.94 7.61 -11.26
C GLN A 65 10.89 8.29 -12.27
N GLN A 66 12.13 8.60 -11.86
CA GLN A 66 13.13 9.21 -12.74
C GLN A 66 13.70 8.22 -13.76
N LEU A 67 13.83 6.94 -13.39
CA LEU A 67 14.40 5.88 -14.21
C LEU A 67 13.40 5.37 -15.26
N THR A 68 12.18 5.06 -14.83
CA THR A 68 11.15 4.41 -15.66
C THR A 68 10.18 5.40 -16.29
N LYS A 69 10.17 6.65 -15.82
CA LYS A 69 9.22 7.70 -16.21
C LYS A 69 7.75 7.27 -16.05
N GLY A 70 7.49 6.28 -15.19
CA GLY A 70 6.15 5.74 -14.97
C GLY A 70 5.66 4.74 -16.02
N LEU A 71 6.54 4.21 -16.87
CA LEU A 71 6.20 3.24 -17.92
C LEU A 71 6.45 1.78 -17.51
N GLY A 72 6.93 1.55 -16.29
CA GLY A 72 7.27 0.21 -15.80
C GLY A 72 8.72 -0.20 -16.06
N ALA A 73 9.13 -1.32 -15.44
CA ALA A 73 10.48 -1.89 -15.54
C ALA A 73 10.65 -2.81 -16.78
N GLY A 74 9.60 -3.02 -17.57
CA GLY A 74 9.67 -3.85 -18.79
C GLY A 74 10.03 -5.32 -18.54
N ALA A 75 9.60 -5.87 -17.40
CA ALA A 75 9.94 -7.22 -16.92
C ALA A 75 11.45 -7.46 -16.67
N ASN A 76 12.26 -6.41 -16.65
CA ASN A 76 13.66 -6.49 -16.21
C ASN A 76 13.75 -6.33 -14.68
N PRO A 77 14.22 -7.33 -13.91
CA PRO A 77 14.34 -7.22 -12.47
C PRO A 77 15.46 -6.28 -11.99
N GLU A 78 16.43 -5.95 -12.86
CA GLU A 78 17.55 -5.05 -12.52
C GLU A 78 17.19 -3.55 -12.63
N VAL A 79 15.95 -3.24 -13.05
CA VAL A 79 15.42 -1.88 -13.24
C VAL A 79 14.47 -1.53 -12.09
#